data_AF-A0A0G1N6Y3-F1
#
_entry.id   AF-A0A0G1N6Y3-F1
#
_cell.length_a   1.000
_cell.length_b   1.000
_cell.length_c   1.000
_cell.angle_alpha   90.00
_cell.angle_beta   90.00
_cell.angle_gamma   90.00
#
_symmetry.space_group_name_H-M   'P 1'
#
loop_
_entity.id
_entity.type
_entity.pdbx_description
1 polymer ?
#
loop_
_entity_poly.entity_id
_entity_poly.type
_entity_poly.pdbx_seq_one_letter_code
_entity_poly.pdbx_strand_id
1 'polypeptide(L)'
;MEKFSICLHGLGGQGLKSMIGDILAPLILEAGLEVQAFPFFGGERRGAPVSGYLRCGEKKITTHSFISNPNMVVIFDHERISVTKALEGLKPGAVALINTVFPNQFLGLTRDWQIYTLNARAISLAHGIGSPEDPYMIINSAMAGAVLKLLEPIFKSQLSDKTIEAVLNNVLPQKILENYAALLEGRKTVVKLMAGASAMWQWLLKGRTFPYLTQPDEHCTKCNLCYLFCPKRAIETTAGGAYIIDEEKCNYCGICVTLCPLRAIAMVT
;
A
#
# COMPACT_ATOMS: atom_id res chain seq x y z
N MET A 1 7.19 26.98 -9.12
CA MET A 1 6.09 26.13 -8.62
C MET A 1 6.03 26.16 -7.09
N GLU A 2 4.83 26.10 -6.49
CA GLU A 2 4.62 25.93 -5.04
C GLU A 2 5.18 24.59 -4.56
N LYS A 3 5.66 24.51 -3.32
CA LYS A 3 6.18 23.27 -2.73
C LYS A 3 5.07 22.23 -2.67
N PHE A 4 5.28 21.05 -3.28
CA PHE A 4 4.37 19.92 -3.14
C PHE A 4 4.74 19.13 -1.88
N SER A 5 3.75 18.73 -1.10
CA SER A 5 3.95 18.13 0.22
C SER A 5 3.09 16.87 0.40
N ILE A 6 3.70 15.84 0.98
CA ILE A 6 3.13 14.51 1.14
C ILE A 6 3.26 14.07 2.60
N CYS A 7 2.13 13.67 3.19
CA CYS A 7 2.11 12.95 4.46
C CYS A 7 1.87 11.46 4.19
N LEU A 8 2.68 10.61 4.80
CA LEU A 8 2.58 9.17 4.65
C LEU A 8 2.32 8.55 6.01
N HIS A 9 1.40 7.61 6.08
CA HIS A 9 1.04 6.91 7.31
C HIS A 9 1.16 5.41 7.06
N GLY A 10 1.97 4.76 7.89
CA GLY A 10 2.20 3.32 7.85
C GLY A 10 2.51 2.77 9.23
N LEU A 11 2.97 1.52 9.25
CA LEU A 11 3.38 0.82 10.45
C LEU A 11 4.86 0.42 10.34
N GLY A 12 5.53 0.33 11.49
CA GLY A 12 6.90 -0.18 11.56
C GLY A 12 6.99 -1.58 10.94
N GLY A 13 7.91 -1.78 10.00
CA GLY A 13 8.06 -3.03 9.24
C GLY A 13 7.64 -2.93 7.77
N GLN A 14 6.77 -1.98 7.41
CA GLN A 14 6.24 -1.89 6.03
C GLN A 14 7.17 -1.18 5.03
N GLY A 15 8.33 -0.70 5.49
CA GLY A 15 9.33 -0.03 4.65
C GLY A 15 9.06 1.46 4.36
N LEU A 16 8.22 2.15 5.15
CA LEU A 16 7.89 3.56 4.91
C LEU A 16 9.12 4.47 4.91
N LYS A 17 10.04 4.30 5.87
CA LYS A 17 11.29 5.09 5.97
C LYS A 17 12.11 4.96 4.68
N SER A 18 12.36 3.73 4.23
CA SER A 18 13.14 3.48 3.02
C SER A 18 12.39 3.93 1.77
N MET A 19 11.05 3.85 1.76
CA MET A 19 10.27 4.38 0.65
C MET A 19 10.55 5.87 0.42
N ILE A 20 10.50 6.68 1.49
CA ILE A 20 10.62 8.14 1.33
C ILE A 20 12.06 8.59 1.13
N GLY A 21 13.02 7.95 1.81
CA GLY A 21 14.43 8.36 1.78
C GLY A 21 15.25 7.68 0.69
N ASP A 22 15.06 6.38 0.51
CA ASP A 22 15.94 5.56 -0.34
C ASP A 22 15.34 5.38 -1.74
N ILE A 23 14.01 5.43 -1.90
CA ILE A 23 13.36 5.24 -3.21
C ILE A 23 12.87 6.57 -3.80
N LEU A 24 11.92 7.25 -3.12
CA LEU A 24 11.25 8.42 -3.68
C LEU A 24 12.17 9.63 -3.77
N ALA A 25 12.95 9.94 -2.72
CA ALA A 25 13.84 11.10 -2.75
C ALA A 25 14.82 11.09 -3.94
N PRO A 26 15.62 10.04 -4.18
CA PRO A 26 16.53 10.03 -5.32
C PRO A 26 15.80 10.04 -6.67
N LEU A 27 14.65 9.35 -6.80
CA LEU A 27 13.88 9.39 -8.05
C LEU A 27 13.28 10.78 -8.32
N ILE A 28 12.86 11.50 -7.28
CA ILE A 28 12.35 12.88 -7.41
C ILE A 28 13.48 13.84 -7.80
N LEU A 29 14.70 13.62 -7.30
CA LEU A 29 15.89 14.37 -7.73
C LEU A 29 16.19 14.14 -9.21
N GLU A 30 16.19 12.89 -9.67
CA GLU A 30 16.34 12.53 -11.09
C GLU A 30 15.23 13.12 -11.98
N ALA A 31 14.04 13.33 -11.41
CA ALA A 31 12.91 14.00 -12.06
C ALA A 31 13.03 15.55 -12.09
N GLY A 32 14.16 16.10 -11.64
CA GLY A 32 14.50 17.52 -11.72
C GLY A 32 13.90 18.39 -10.61
N LEU A 33 13.52 17.80 -9.48
CA LEU A 33 12.98 18.49 -8.32
C LEU A 33 13.89 18.36 -7.10
N GLU A 34 14.01 19.43 -6.33
CA GLU A 34 14.57 19.39 -4.98
C GLU A 34 13.62 18.63 -4.06
N VAL A 35 14.18 17.87 -3.11
CA VAL A 35 13.39 17.03 -2.20
C VAL A 35 13.92 17.11 -0.77
N GLN A 36 13.01 17.00 0.19
CA GLN A 36 13.32 16.76 1.59
C GLN A 36 12.37 15.68 2.09
N ALA A 37 12.91 14.62 2.68
CA ALA A 37 12.14 13.53 3.25
C ALA A 37 12.64 13.21 4.66
N PHE A 38 11.73 13.03 5.61
CA PHE A 38 12.08 12.57 6.95
C PHE A 38 10.93 11.74 7.55
N PRO A 39 11.26 10.64 8.25
CA PRO A 39 10.28 9.88 9.01
C PRO A 39 10.06 10.53 10.39
N PHE A 40 8.91 10.23 10.98
CA PHE A 40 8.61 10.43 12.38
C PHE A 40 8.14 9.12 12.99
N PHE A 41 8.82 8.70 14.04
CA PHE A 41 8.50 7.49 14.78
C PHE A 41 7.84 7.87 16.09
N GLY A 42 6.73 7.18 16.43
CA GLY A 42 6.17 7.24 17.78
C GLY A 42 7.02 6.41 18.75
N GLY A 43 6.36 5.60 19.60
CA GLY A 43 7.07 4.57 20.37
C GLY A 43 7.69 3.53 19.42
N GLU A 44 8.98 3.64 19.17
CA GLU A 44 9.75 2.87 18.18
C GLU A 44 9.71 1.35 18.47
N ARG A 45 8.83 0.64 17.75
CA ARG A 45 8.78 -0.82 17.67
C ARG A 45 8.10 -1.28 16.36
N ARG A 46 8.34 -2.52 15.94
CA ARG A 46 7.63 -3.11 14.77
C ARG A 46 6.11 -3.08 15.02
N GLY A 47 5.34 -2.70 14.01
CA GLY A 47 3.90 -2.52 14.10
C GLY A 47 3.43 -1.20 14.75
N ALA A 48 4.33 -0.38 15.31
CA ALA A 48 3.94 0.95 15.80
C ALA A 48 3.61 1.89 14.63
N PRO A 49 2.70 2.86 14.81
CA PRO A 49 2.46 3.90 13.82
C PRO A 49 3.73 4.66 13.46
N VAL A 50 3.97 4.80 12.15
CA VAL A 50 5.06 5.57 11.56
C VAL A 50 4.46 6.59 10.62
N SER A 51 4.89 7.84 10.75
CA SER A 51 4.56 8.87 9.78
C SER A 51 5.79 9.23 8.95
N GLY A 52 5.57 9.60 7.70
CA GLY A 52 6.61 10.07 6.79
C GLY A 52 6.21 11.40 6.21
N TYR A 53 7.17 12.30 6.08
CA TYR A 53 6.95 13.62 5.51
C TYR A 53 7.90 13.79 4.33
N LEU A 54 7.34 14.15 3.18
CA LEU A 54 8.10 14.44 1.97
C LEU A 54 7.65 15.78 1.40
N ARG A 55 8.61 16.64 1.06
CA ARG A 55 8.39 17.88 0.31
C ARG A 55 9.24 17.84 -0.94
N CYS A 56 8.68 18.26 -2.06
CA CYS A 56 9.44 18.46 -3.28
C CYS A 56 9.04 19.74 -4.01
N GLY A 57 9.94 20.27 -4.83
CA GLY A 57 9.69 21.49 -5.59
C GLY A 57 10.89 21.93 -6.41
N GLU A 58 10.77 23.03 -7.14
CA GLU A 58 11.83 23.49 -8.05
C GLU A 58 13.02 24.14 -7.33
N LYS A 59 12.81 24.59 -6.10
CA LYS A 59 13.78 25.32 -5.29
C LYS A 59 14.09 24.51 -4.03
N LYS A 60 15.30 24.73 -3.49
CA LYS A 60 15.77 24.09 -2.27
C LYS A 60 14.74 24.19 -1.15
N ILE A 61 14.46 23.07 -0.49
CA ILE A 61 13.52 23.01 0.63
C ILE A 61 14.25 23.41 1.92
N THR A 62 13.92 24.59 2.45
CA THR A 62 14.48 25.14 3.70
C THR A 62 13.56 25.01 4.91
N THR A 63 12.35 24.46 4.72
CA THR A 63 11.35 24.33 5.79
C THR A 63 11.62 23.08 6.61
N HIS A 64 11.86 23.22 7.90
CA HIS A 64 12.12 22.12 8.84
C HIS A 64 11.00 22.00 9.87
N SER A 65 9.83 21.54 9.44
CA SER A 65 8.66 21.33 10.29
C SER A 65 7.83 20.14 9.79
N PHE A 66 6.90 19.65 10.61
CA PHE A 66 5.87 18.72 10.15
C PHE A 66 4.96 19.36 9.08
N ILE A 67 4.31 18.51 8.29
CA ILE A 67 3.36 18.96 7.25
C ILE A 67 1.95 18.86 7.83
N SER A 68 1.31 20.00 8.10
CA SER A 68 -0.06 20.03 8.60
C SER A 68 -1.12 20.07 7.49
N ASN A 69 -0.77 20.59 6.30
CA ASN A 69 -1.69 20.75 5.18
C ASN A 69 -1.08 20.17 3.90
N PRO A 70 -1.05 18.83 3.75
CA PRO A 70 -0.41 18.19 2.61
C PRO A 70 -1.20 18.39 1.31
N ASN A 71 -0.51 18.22 0.18
CA ASN A 71 -1.12 18.09 -1.16
C ASN A 71 -1.50 16.62 -1.46
N MET A 72 -0.88 15.69 -0.75
CA MET A 72 -1.14 14.26 -0.88
C MET A 72 -1.01 13.55 0.46
N VAL A 73 -1.95 12.65 0.74
CA VAL A 73 -1.84 11.69 1.86
C VAL A 73 -1.68 10.28 1.30
N VAL A 74 -0.77 9.49 1.89
CA VAL A 74 -0.54 8.08 1.51
C VAL A 74 -0.76 7.20 2.73
N ILE A 75 -1.63 6.20 2.62
CA ILE A 75 -2.01 5.30 3.72
C ILE A 75 -1.64 3.87 3.34
N PHE A 76 -0.71 3.28 4.09
CA PHE A 76 -0.20 1.93 3.84
C PHE A 76 -1.13 0.84 4.39
N ASP A 77 -1.88 1.13 5.45
CA ASP A 77 -2.73 0.15 6.15
C ASP A 77 -3.95 0.84 6.76
N HIS A 78 -5.01 0.95 5.98
CA HIS A 78 -6.25 1.63 6.39
C HIS A 78 -7.02 0.91 7.50
N GLU A 79 -6.67 -0.32 7.82
CA GLU A 79 -7.37 -1.11 8.84
C GLU A 79 -6.82 -0.85 10.23
N ARG A 80 -5.53 -0.50 10.30
CA ARG A 80 -4.82 -0.20 11.54
C ARG A 80 -4.56 1.29 11.71
N ILE A 81 -4.64 2.06 10.64
CA ILE A 81 -4.49 3.52 10.64
C ILE A 81 -5.85 4.14 10.39
N SER A 82 -6.26 5.05 11.28
CA SER A 82 -7.49 5.81 11.10
C SER A 82 -7.38 6.69 9.85
N VAL A 83 -8.17 6.36 8.82
CA VAL A 83 -8.22 7.12 7.57
C VAL A 83 -8.70 8.54 7.81
N THR A 84 -9.70 8.75 8.66
CA THR A 84 -10.19 10.10 8.97
C THR A 84 -9.11 10.97 9.59
N LYS A 85 -8.33 10.43 10.54
CA LYS A 85 -7.19 11.14 11.14
C LYS A 85 -6.07 11.40 10.14
N ALA A 86 -5.75 10.43 9.28
CA ALA A 86 -4.72 10.57 8.27
C ALA A 86 -5.04 11.67 7.24
N LEU A 87 -6.34 11.91 6.98
CA LEU A 87 -6.81 12.95 6.07
C LEU A 87 -6.98 14.32 6.73
N GLU A 88 -6.73 14.46 8.03
CA GLU A 88 -6.80 15.76 8.72
C GLU A 88 -5.83 16.77 8.07
N GLY A 89 -6.34 17.96 7.73
CA GLY A 89 -5.57 19.00 7.05
C GLY A 89 -5.37 18.79 5.54
N LEU A 90 -5.83 17.67 4.96
CA LEU A 90 -5.80 17.47 3.52
C LEU A 90 -6.80 18.43 2.85
N LYS A 91 -6.30 19.30 1.96
CA LYS A 91 -7.13 20.30 1.28
C LYS A 91 -8.21 19.64 0.41
N PRO A 92 -9.39 20.27 0.24
CA PRO A 92 -10.39 19.80 -0.72
C PRO A 92 -9.79 19.65 -2.13
N GLY A 93 -10.14 18.56 -2.82
CA GLY A 93 -9.64 18.21 -4.15
C GLY A 93 -8.21 17.66 -4.19
N ALA A 94 -7.50 17.63 -3.06
CA ALA A 94 -6.17 17.03 -2.96
C ALA A 94 -6.22 15.50 -3.05
N VAL A 95 -5.05 14.87 -3.10
CA VAL A 95 -4.92 13.43 -3.42
C VAL A 95 -4.81 12.59 -2.16
N ALA A 96 -5.53 11.48 -2.11
CA ALA A 96 -5.32 10.43 -1.11
C ALA A 96 -5.06 9.09 -1.81
N LEU A 97 -3.92 8.47 -1.51
CA LEU A 97 -3.56 7.12 -1.95
C LEU A 97 -3.76 6.14 -0.81
N ILE A 98 -4.62 5.14 -0.99
CA ILE A 98 -4.96 4.17 0.05
C ILE A 98 -4.65 2.75 -0.46
N ASN A 99 -3.73 2.07 0.20
CA ASN A 99 -3.50 0.64 -0.04
C ASN A 99 -4.69 -0.17 0.50
N THR A 100 -5.45 -0.84 -0.37
CA THR A 100 -6.64 -1.59 0.00
C THR A 100 -6.98 -2.65 -1.03
N VAL A 101 -7.66 -3.71 -0.59
CA VAL A 101 -8.33 -4.66 -1.49
C VAL A 101 -9.81 -4.32 -1.67
N PHE A 102 -10.33 -3.36 -0.90
CA PHE A 102 -11.74 -2.96 -0.87
C PHE A 102 -11.89 -1.47 -1.20
N PRO A 103 -11.62 -1.06 -2.44
CA PRO A 103 -11.67 0.36 -2.82
C PRO A 103 -13.05 0.98 -2.61
N ASN A 104 -14.13 0.21 -2.80
CA ASN A 104 -15.51 0.70 -2.70
C ASN A 104 -15.86 1.27 -1.32
N GLN A 105 -15.20 0.82 -0.24
CA GLN A 105 -15.44 1.36 1.10
C GLN A 105 -15.06 2.86 1.22
N PHE A 106 -14.24 3.37 0.29
CA PHE A 106 -13.77 4.75 0.26
C PHE A 106 -14.52 5.64 -0.73
N LEU A 107 -15.58 5.14 -1.38
CA LEU A 107 -16.37 5.91 -2.35
C LEU A 107 -16.93 7.21 -1.75
N GLY A 108 -17.32 7.20 -0.46
CA GLY A 108 -17.82 8.38 0.23
C GLY A 108 -16.80 9.54 0.27
N LEU A 109 -15.50 9.22 0.32
CA LEU A 109 -14.41 10.21 0.39
C LEU A 109 -14.16 10.90 -0.96
N THR A 110 -14.66 10.33 -2.07
CA THR A 110 -14.48 10.89 -3.42
C THR A 110 -15.23 12.22 -3.64
N ARG A 111 -16.13 12.59 -2.72
CA ARG A 111 -16.84 13.88 -2.73
C ARG A 111 -15.91 15.05 -2.42
N ASP A 112 -14.94 14.82 -1.53
CA ASP A 112 -14.06 15.87 -1.00
C ASP A 112 -12.65 15.78 -1.59
N TRP A 113 -12.18 14.59 -1.95
CA TRP A 113 -10.80 14.35 -2.38
C TRP A 113 -10.69 13.43 -3.60
N GLN A 114 -9.53 13.46 -4.26
CA GLN A 114 -9.20 12.52 -5.32
C GLN A 114 -8.62 11.25 -4.70
N ILE A 115 -9.44 10.20 -4.61
CA ILE A 115 -9.05 8.93 -4.01
C ILE A 115 -8.41 8.02 -5.06
N TYR A 116 -7.22 7.53 -4.75
CA TYR A 116 -6.51 6.52 -5.51
C TYR A 116 -6.28 5.30 -4.64
N THR A 117 -6.31 4.13 -5.25
CA THR A 117 -6.18 2.87 -4.54
C THR A 117 -5.36 1.86 -5.35
N LEU A 118 -4.73 0.95 -4.63
CA LEU A 118 -3.99 -0.19 -5.16
C LEU A 118 -3.96 -1.29 -4.09
N ASN A 119 -3.67 -2.52 -4.50
CA ASN A 119 -3.37 -3.62 -3.58
C ASN A 119 -1.85 -3.86 -3.55
N ALA A 120 -1.12 -3.07 -2.76
CA ALA A 120 0.33 -3.14 -2.68
C ALA A 120 0.82 -4.45 -2.06
N ARG A 121 0.02 -5.07 -1.16
CA ARG A 121 0.36 -6.39 -0.59
C ARG A 121 0.39 -7.46 -1.68
N ALA A 122 -0.64 -7.50 -2.53
CA ALA A 122 -0.70 -8.45 -3.63
C ALA A 122 0.46 -8.29 -4.60
N ILE A 123 0.76 -7.05 -4.99
CA ILE A 123 1.87 -6.75 -5.90
C ILE A 123 3.19 -7.24 -5.29
N SER A 124 3.46 -6.90 -4.03
CA SER A 124 4.67 -7.34 -3.34
C SER A 124 4.79 -8.87 -3.28
N LEU A 125 3.72 -9.58 -2.94
CA LEU A 125 3.72 -11.05 -2.90
C LEU A 125 3.96 -11.69 -4.26
N ALA A 126 3.33 -11.17 -5.32
CA ALA A 126 3.50 -11.66 -6.68
C ALA A 126 4.95 -11.54 -7.17
N HIS A 127 5.69 -10.54 -6.67
CA HIS A 127 7.12 -10.36 -6.95
C HIS A 127 8.04 -11.00 -5.90
N GLY A 128 7.53 -11.84 -4.99
CA GLY A 128 8.34 -12.52 -3.99
C GLY A 128 8.91 -11.59 -2.89
N ILE A 129 8.26 -10.45 -2.65
CA ILE A 129 8.62 -9.50 -1.59
C ILE A 129 7.74 -9.74 -0.36
N GLY A 130 8.39 -9.98 0.77
CA GLY A 130 7.71 -10.28 2.03
C GLY A 130 7.16 -11.70 2.07
N SER A 131 6.29 -11.96 3.03
CA SER A 131 5.58 -13.24 3.16
C SER A 131 4.14 -12.98 3.60
N PRO A 132 3.19 -13.83 3.20
CA PRO A 132 1.78 -13.58 3.47
C PRO A 132 1.43 -13.66 4.96
N GLU A 133 2.26 -14.34 5.76
CA GLU A 133 2.11 -14.46 7.21
C GLU A 133 2.54 -13.19 7.96
N ASP A 134 3.29 -12.28 7.33
CA ASP A 134 3.76 -11.05 7.97
C ASP A 134 2.66 -9.97 7.98
N PRO A 135 2.07 -9.63 9.14
CA PRO A 135 1.04 -8.60 9.20
C PRO A 135 1.57 -7.21 8.80
N TYR A 136 2.88 -6.97 8.89
CA TYR A 136 3.57 -5.71 8.58
C TYR A 136 4.48 -5.81 7.37
N MET A 137 4.13 -6.70 6.43
CA MET A 137 4.87 -6.98 5.20
C MET A 137 5.35 -5.71 4.48
N ILE A 138 6.56 -5.79 3.94
CA ILE A 138 7.17 -4.73 3.13
C ILE A 138 6.35 -4.53 1.85
N ILE A 139 5.82 -3.32 1.68
CA ILE A 139 5.03 -2.90 0.51
C ILE A 139 5.55 -1.61 -0.13
N ASN A 140 6.70 -1.12 0.34
CA ASN A 140 7.26 0.17 -0.01
C ASN A 140 7.48 0.35 -1.52
N SER A 141 7.99 -0.65 -2.24
CA SER A 141 8.28 -0.53 -3.68
C SER A 141 7.01 -0.39 -4.51
N ALA A 142 5.99 -1.20 -4.25
CA ALA A 142 4.69 -1.08 -4.90
C ALA A 142 4.02 0.27 -4.59
N MET A 143 4.06 0.71 -3.33
CA MET A 143 3.55 2.02 -2.91
C MET A 143 4.34 3.18 -3.55
N ALA A 144 5.66 3.07 -3.66
CA ALA A 144 6.51 4.07 -4.31
C ALA A 144 6.13 4.22 -5.78
N GLY A 145 5.90 3.12 -6.49
CA GLY A 145 5.43 3.14 -7.88
C GLY A 145 4.15 3.93 -8.06
N ALA A 146 3.17 3.69 -7.18
CA ALA A 146 1.91 4.43 -7.18
C ALA A 146 2.12 5.93 -6.88
N VAL A 147 2.94 6.28 -5.89
CA VAL A 147 3.26 7.68 -5.58
C VAL A 147 3.97 8.36 -6.75
N LEU A 148 4.95 7.71 -7.39
CA LEU A 148 5.63 8.23 -8.57
C LEU A 148 4.66 8.53 -9.70
N LYS A 149 3.72 7.60 -9.98
CA LYS A 149 2.68 7.82 -11.00
C LYS A 149 1.88 9.09 -10.73
N LEU A 150 1.55 9.35 -9.47
CA LEU A 150 0.77 10.52 -9.06
C LEU A 150 1.58 11.82 -9.05
N LEU A 151 2.91 11.75 -8.96
CA LEU A 151 3.81 12.89 -9.03
C LEU A 151 4.30 13.21 -10.45
N GLU A 152 4.12 12.32 -11.43
CA GLU A 152 4.48 12.57 -12.84
C GLU A 152 4.07 13.95 -13.37
N PRO A 153 2.86 14.48 -13.10
CA PRO A 153 2.45 15.78 -13.62
C PRO A 153 3.28 16.97 -13.11
N ILE A 154 4.03 16.83 -12.02
CA ILE A 154 4.87 17.90 -11.45
C ILE A 154 6.36 17.71 -11.73
N PHE A 155 6.77 16.61 -12.37
CA PHE A 155 8.15 16.35 -12.72
C PHE A 155 8.62 17.23 -13.88
N LYS A 156 9.91 17.62 -13.88
CA LYS A 156 10.53 18.38 -14.96
C LYS A 156 11.10 17.49 -16.06
N SER A 157 11.49 16.27 -15.70
CA SER A 157 11.99 15.24 -16.60
C SER A 157 11.20 13.95 -16.38
N GLN A 158 10.91 13.26 -17.48
CA GLN A 158 10.29 11.95 -17.40
C GLN A 158 11.31 10.93 -16.89
N LEU A 159 10.93 10.16 -15.87
CA LEU A 159 11.72 9.03 -15.40
C LEU A 159 11.59 7.86 -16.37
N SER A 160 12.72 7.52 -17.01
CA SER A 160 12.82 6.29 -17.80
C SER A 160 12.92 5.06 -16.90
N ASP A 161 12.47 3.93 -17.40
CA ASP A 161 12.57 2.63 -16.73
C ASP A 161 14.03 2.32 -16.33
N LYS A 162 15.00 2.64 -17.21
CA LYS A 162 16.44 2.51 -16.92
C LYS A 162 16.91 3.41 -15.78
N THR A 163 16.40 4.63 -15.69
CA THR A 163 16.73 5.56 -14.60
C THR A 163 16.21 5.01 -13.27
N ILE A 164 14.98 4.50 -13.26
CA ILE A 164 14.37 3.90 -12.07
C ILE A 164 15.20 2.70 -11.61
N GLU A 165 15.53 1.79 -12.53
CA GLU A 165 16.35 0.62 -12.24
C GLU A 165 17.74 1.00 -11.70
N ALA A 166 18.41 1.98 -12.30
CA ALA A 166 19.72 2.45 -11.86
C ALA A 166 19.69 3.04 -10.44
N VAL A 167 18.67 3.85 -10.12
CA VAL A 167 18.50 4.39 -8.77
C VAL A 167 18.26 3.27 -7.77
N LEU A 168 17.37 2.32 -8.07
CA LEU A 168 17.10 1.19 -7.18
C LEU A 168 18.34 0.32 -6.94
N ASN A 169 19.17 0.09 -7.96
CA ASN A 169 20.43 -0.63 -7.82
C ASN A 169 21.42 0.04 -6.85
N ASN A 170 21.40 1.37 -6.78
CA ASN A 170 22.33 2.12 -5.93
C ASN A 170 21.87 2.22 -4.47
N VAL A 171 20.57 2.06 -4.20
CA VAL A 171 19.96 2.36 -2.89
C VAL A 171 19.43 1.10 -2.19
N LEU A 172 18.99 0.08 -2.91
CA LEU A 172 18.44 -1.13 -2.33
C LEU A 172 19.52 -2.20 -2.13
N PRO A 173 19.67 -2.75 -0.92
CA PRO A 173 20.73 -3.72 -0.62
C PRO A 173 20.44 -5.14 -1.11
N GLN A 174 19.18 -5.46 -1.45
CA GLN A 174 18.74 -6.81 -1.80
C GLN A 174 17.45 -6.80 -2.62
N LYS A 175 17.17 -7.91 -3.31
CA LYS A 175 15.95 -8.13 -4.10
C LYS A 175 15.65 -7.00 -5.11
N ILE A 176 16.70 -6.50 -5.78
CA ILE A 176 16.59 -5.27 -6.58
C ILE A 176 15.62 -5.45 -7.75
N LEU A 177 15.72 -6.58 -8.47
CA LEU A 177 14.86 -6.89 -9.62
C LEU A 177 13.39 -7.02 -9.21
N GLU A 178 13.13 -7.69 -8.09
CA GLU A 178 11.79 -7.86 -7.51
C GLU A 178 11.21 -6.52 -7.08
N ASN A 179 12.00 -5.68 -6.39
CA ASN A 179 11.58 -4.35 -5.98
C ASN A 179 11.31 -3.44 -7.18
N TYR A 180 12.14 -3.51 -8.21
CA TYR A 180 11.93 -2.81 -9.46
C TYR A 180 10.63 -3.23 -10.16
N ALA A 181 10.40 -4.53 -10.30
CA ALA A 181 9.17 -5.07 -10.89
C ALA A 181 7.93 -4.66 -10.11
N ALA A 182 7.97 -4.75 -8.77
CA ALA A 182 6.88 -4.31 -7.89
C ALA A 182 6.60 -2.80 -8.01
N LEU A 183 7.64 -1.98 -8.13
CA LEU A 183 7.51 -0.53 -8.35
C LEU A 183 6.83 -0.24 -9.70
N LEU A 184 7.29 -0.87 -10.78
CA LEU A 184 6.67 -0.69 -12.09
C LEU A 184 5.21 -1.15 -12.11
N GLU A 185 4.89 -2.25 -11.42
CA GLU A 185 3.50 -2.71 -11.32
C GLU A 185 2.65 -1.75 -10.48
N GLY A 186 3.15 -1.25 -9.35
CA GLY A 186 2.47 -0.21 -8.55
C GLY A 186 2.17 1.05 -9.38
N ARG A 187 3.11 1.48 -10.23
CA ARG A 187 2.94 2.61 -11.15
C ARG A 187 1.85 2.38 -12.19
N LYS A 188 1.66 1.13 -12.63
CA LYS A 188 0.65 0.74 -13.64
C LYS A 188 -0.74 0.46 -13.05
N THR A 189 -0.80 0.01 -11.79
CA THR A 189 -2.01 -0.54 -11.17
C THR A 189 -2.73 0.43 -10.23
N VAL A 190 -2.07 1.51 -9.83
CA VAL A 190 -2.76 2.57 -9.10
C VAL A 190 -3.87 3.15 -9.97
N VAL A 191 -5.09 3.16 -9.43
CA VAL A 191 -6.25 3.68 -10.15
C VAL A 191 -7.03 4.66 -9.30
N LYS A 192 -7.62 5.63 -9.99
CA LYS A 192 -8.52 6.62 -9.38
C LYS A 192 -9.87 5.96 -9.12
N LEU A 193 -10.32 6.01 -7.88
CA LEU A 193 -11.64 5.57 -7.49
C LEU A 193 -12.67 6.59 -8.01
N MET A 194 -13.63 6.12 -8.80
CA MET A 194 -14.70 6.95 -9.36
C MET A 194 -16.07 6.49 -8.83
N ALA A 195 -16.96 7.44 -8.55
CA ALA A 195 -18.34 7.16 -8.20
C ALA A 195 -19.03 6.40 -9.35
N GLY A 196 -19.62 5.23 -9.06
CA GLY A 196 -20.31 4.40 -10.05
C GLY A 196 -19.44 3.37 -10.79
N ALA A 197 -18.13 3.27 -10.50
CA ALA A 197 -17.20 2.41 -11.24
C ALA A 197 -17.01 0.99 -10.65
N SER A 198 -18.03 0.39 -10.01
CA SER A 198 -17.90 -0.98 -9.46
C SER A 198 -17.51 -2.03 -10.53
N ALA A 199 -17.95 -1.82 -11.78
CA ALA A 199 -17.67 -2.72 -12.91
C ALA A 199 -16.23 -2.61 -13.45
N MET A 200 -15.59 -1.42 -13.35
CA MET A 200 -14.22 -1.21 -13.82
C MET A 200 -13.21 -1.92 -12.92
N TRP A 201 -13.50 -2.01 -11.63
CA TRP A 201 -12.71 -2.76 -10.66
C TRP A 201 -12.72 -4.26 -10.93
N GLN A 202 -13.90 -4.86 -11.14
CA GLN A 202 -14.00 -6.27 -11.52
C GLN A 202 -13.29 -6.57 -12.86
N TRP A 203 -13.24 -5.60 -13.78
CA TRP A 203 -12.53 -5.71 -15.05
C TRP A 203 -10.99 -5.59 -14.91
N LEU A 204 -10.48 -4.68 -14.07
CA LEU A 204 -9.04 -4.56 -13.75
C LEU A 204 -8.48 -5.80 -13.03
N LEU A 205 -9.34 -6.49 -12.27
CA LEU A 205 -9.04 -7.76 -11.63
C LEU A 205 -9.13 -8.96 -12.60
N LYS A 206 -9.79 -8.79 -13.76
CA LYS A 206 -10.06 -9.88 -14.71
C LYS A 206 -8.77 -10.29 -15.42
N GLY A 207 -8.22 -11.44 -15.02
CA GLY A 207 -7.03 -12.03 -15.63
C GLY A 207 -5.72 -11.79 -14.87
N ARG A 208 -5.75 -11.15 -13.70
CA ARG A 208 -4.62 -11.15 -12.76
C ARG A 208 -4.90 -12.17 -11.65
N THR A 209 -4.00 -13.12 -11.43
CA THR A 209 -4.04 -13.94 -10.21
C THR A 209 -3.58 -13.03 -9.07
N PHE A 210 -4.53 -12.48 -8.32
CA PHE A 210 -4.22 -11.87 -7.04
C PHE A 210 -3.99 -13.00 -6.04
N PRO A 211 -3.05 -12.87 -5.07
CA PRO A 211 -3.03 -13.73 -3.91
C PRO A 211 -4.41 -13.79 -3.26
N TYR A 212 -5.12 -14.88 -3.48
CA TYR A 212 -6.41 -15.16 -2.87
C TYR A 212 -6.27 -16.34 -1.91
N LEU A 213 -7.18 -16.43 -0.95
CA LEU A 213 -7.22 -17.56 -0.04
C LEU A 213 -8.12 -18.65 -0.60
N THR A 214 -7.67 -19.89 -0.59
CA THR A 214 -8.56 -21.02 -0.83
C THR A 214 -9.59 -21.08 0.30
N GLN A 215 -10.76 -21.63 0.01
CA GLN A 215 -11.66 -22.07 1.08
C GLN A 215 -10.98 -23.19 1.89
N PRO A 216 -11.32 -23.35 3.19
CA PRO A 216 -10.88 -24.49 3.98
C PRO A 216 -11.27 -25.81 3.31
N ASP A 217 -10.29 -26.66 3.03
CA ASP A 217 -10.49 -27.94 2.35
C ASP A 217 -10.86 -29.08 3.32
N GLU A 218 -10.84 -30.31 2.82
CA GLU A 218 -11.15 -31.53 3.57
C GLU A 218 -10.21 -31.83 4.75
N HIS A 219 -9.02 -31.21 4.79
CA HIS A 219 -8.10 -31.33 5.92
C HIS A 219 -8.54 -30.48 7.13
N CYS A 220 -9.58 -29.65 6.99
CA CYS A 220 -10.06 -28.79 8.07
C CYS A 220 -10.72 -29.59 9.22
N THR A 221 -10.08 -29.63 10.38
CA THR A 221 -10.62 -30.24 11.61
C THR A 221 -11.51 -29.31 12.44
N LYS A 222 -11.83 -28.12 11.93
CA LYS A 222 -12.70 -27.13 12.57
C LYS A 222 -12.20 -26.61 13.93
N CYS A 223 -10.88 -26.56 14.15
CA CYS A 223 -10.22 -26.20 15.41
C CYS A 223 -10.41 -24.74 15.91
N ASN A 224 -11.21 -23.93 15.23
CA ASN A 224 -11.49 -22.51 15.52
C ASN A 224 -10.33 -21.51 15.38
N LEU A 225 -9.08 -21.92 15.14
CA LEU A 225 -7.95 -20.97 15.09
C LEU A 225 -8.13 -19.90 14.02
N CYS A 226 -8.38 -20.28 12.77
CA CYS A 226 -8.58 -19.33 11.69
C CYS A 226 -9.77 -18.39 11.95
N TYR A 227 -10.87 -18.94 12.48
CA TYR A 227 -12.08 -18.20 12.83
C TYR A 227 -11.82 -17.15 13.92
N LEU A 228 -11.18 -17.55 15.02
CA LEU A 228 -10.92 -16.71 16.19
C LEU A 228 -9.92 -15.59 15.89
N PHE A 229 -8.90 -15.89 15.09
CA PHE A 229 -7.80 -14.95 14.83
C PHE A 229 -7.97 -14.15 13.53
N CYS A 230 -9.06 -14.34 12.78
CA CYS A 230 -9.34 -13.51 11.62
C CYS A 230 -9.65 -12.07 12.06
N PRO A 231 -8.77 -11.09 11.77
CA PRO A 231 -8.97 -9.71 12.25
C PRO A 231 -10.19 -9.04 11.59
N LYS A 232 -10.62 -9.55 10.42
CA LYS A 232 -11.77 -9.06 9.67
C LYS A 232 -13.07 -9.78 10.00
N ARG A 233 -13.03 -10.83 10.82
CA ARG A 233 -14.15 -11.77 11.01
C ARG A 233 -14.75 -12.21 9.67
N ALA A 234 -13.87 -12.45 8.71
CA ALA A 234 -14.24 -12.88 7.36
C ALA A 234 -14.49 -14.40 7.29
N ILE A 235 -14.34 -15.14 8.39
CA ILE A 235 -14.60 -16.58 8.41
C ILE A 235 -15.93 -16.81 9.11
N GLU A 236 -16.86 -17.44 8.41
CA GLU A 236 -18.20 -17.76 8.88
C GLU A 236 -18.40 -19.27 8.94
N THR A 237 -19.39 -19.70 9.73
CA THR A 237 -19.74 -21.11 9.87
C THR A 237 -21.06 -21.35 9.15
N THR A 238 -21.10 -22.32 8.24
CA THR A 238 -22.35 -22.74 7.58
C THR A 238 -23.27 -23.49 8.52
N ALA A 239 -24.52 -23.70 8.12
CA ALA A 239 -25.46 -24.57 8.84
C ALA A 239 -24.93 -26.01 9.04
N GLY A 240 -24.04 -26.49 8.15
CA GLY A 240 -23.35 -27.79 8.26
C GLY A 240 -22.07 -27.76 9.10
N GLY A 241 -21.76 -26.63 9.74
CA GLY A 241 -20.57 -26.47 10.56
C GLY A 241 -19.26 -26.40 9.76
N ALA A 242 -19.31 -26.14 8.45
CA ALA A 242 -18.12 -25.91 7.64
C ALA A 242 -17.71 -24.44 7.73
N TYR A 243 -16.41 -24.14 7.66
CA TYR A 243 -15.94 -22.77 7.57
C TYR A 243 -15.95 -22.28 6.12
N ILE A 244 -16.48 -21.07 5.92
CA ILE A 244 -16.42 -20.34 4.66
C ILE A 244 -15.74 -19.01 4.91
N ILE A 245 -14.79 -18.67 4.04
CA ILE A 245 -14.16 -17.36 3.99
C ILE A 245 -15.03 -16.47 3.09
N ASP A 246 -15.61 -15.42 3.67
CA ASP A 246 -16.28 -14.33 2.97
C ASP A 246 -15.22 -13.44 2.29
N GLU A 247 -15.13 -13.55 0.97
CA GLU A 247 -14.19 -12.82 0.12
C GLU A 247 -14.44 -11.29 0.13
N GLU A 248 -15.66 -10.85 0.41
CA GLU A 248 -15.99 -9.42 0.50
C GLU A 248 -15.53 -8.80 1.82
N LYS A 249 -15.33 -9.63 2.86
CA LYS A 249 -14.76 -9.20 4.15
C LYS A 249 -13.25 -9.48 4.24
N CYS A 250 -12.74 -10.47 3.51
CA CYS A 250 -11.37 -10.94 3.58
C CYS A 250 -10.35 -9.99 2.95
N ASN A 251 -9.46 -9.42 3.77
CA ASN A 251 -8.37 -8.56 3.29
C ASN A 251 -7.13 -9.31 2.78
N TYR A 252 -7.19 -10.64 2.69
CA TYR A 252 -6.09 -11.53 2.28
C TYR A 252 -4.82 -11.38 3.14
N CYS A 253 -4.95 -11.11 4.44
CA CYS A 253 -3.80 -10.93 5.34
C CYS A 253 -3.01 -12.21 5.69
N GLY A 254 -3.44 -13.40 5.25
CA GLY A 254 -2.71 -14.65 5.42
C GLY A 254 -2.70 -15.27 6.83
N ILE A 255 -3.19 -14.58 7.87
CA ILE A 255 -3.16 -15.07 9.27
C ILE A 255 -3.79 -16.48 9.41
N CYS A 256 -4.90 -16.74 8.73
CA CYS A 256 -5.56 -18.04 8.77
C CYS A 256 -4.74 -19.16 8.11
N VAL A 257 -3.88 -18.84 7.13
CA VAL A 257 -2.92 -19.78 6.53
C VAL A 257 -1.83 -20.10 7.55
N THR A 258 -1.24 -19.06 8.16
CA THR A 258 -0.19 -19.20 9.18
C THR A 258 -0.63 -20.06 10.37
N LEU A 259 -1.86 -19.85 10.83
CA LEU A 259 -2.37 -20.49 12.03
C LEU A 259 -2.94 -21.88 11.78
N CYS A 260 -3.16 -22.30 10.53
CA CYS A 260 -3.73 -23.61 10.25
C CYS A 260 -2.66 -24.71 10.40
N PRO A 261 -2.69 -25.55 11.46
CA PRO A 261 -1.67 -26.58 11.65
C PRO A 261 -1.72 -27.67 10.58
N LEU A 262 -2.87 -27.81 9.91
CA LEU A 262 -3.11 -28.81 8.87
C LEU A 262 -3.00 -28.24 7.45
N ARG A 263 -2.70 -26.93 7.32
CA ARG A 263 -2.60 -26.22 6.04
C ARG A 263 -3.84 -26.40 5.14
N ALA A 264 -5.02 -26.52 5.74
CA ALA A 264 -6.30 -26.65 5.03
C ALA A 264 -6.72 -25.38 4.28
N ILE A 265 -6.01 -24.26 4.48
CA ILE A 265 -6.21 -22.98 3.79
C ILE A 265 -4.86 -22.60 3.19
N ALA A 266 -4.84 -22.31 1.90
CA ALA A 266 -3.64 -21.88 1.18
C ALA A 266 -3.83 -20.47 0.62
N MET A 267 -2.71 -19.76 0.44
CA MET A 267 -2.68 -18.55 -0.38
C MET A 267 -2.22 -18.91 -1.79
N VAL A 268 -3.04 -18.59 -2.79
CA VAL A 268 -2.74 -18.83 -4.20
C VAL A 268 -2.33 -17.52 -4.83
N THR A 269 -1.02 -17.35 -5.05
CA THR A 269 -0.39 -16.22 -5.75
C THR A 269 -0.44 -16.40 -7.26
#